data_AF-A0A2E7QTC9-F1
#
_entry.id   AF-A0A2E7QTC9-F1
#
_cell.length_a   1.000
_cell.length_b   1.000
_cell.length_c   1.000
_cell.angle_alpha   90.00
_cell.angle_beta   90.00
_cell.angle_gamma   90.00
#
_symmetry.space_group_name_H-M   'P 1'
#
loop_
_entity.id
_entity.type
_entity.pdbx_description
1 polymer ?
#
loop_
_entity_poly.entity_id
_entity_poly.type
_entity_poly.pdbx_seq_one_letter_code
_entity_poly.pdbx_strand_id
1 'polypeptide(L)'
;MIIAMYAGGIVADTWFMIFNAGLVATPSPGSIFAYLAMTPPGGHFAVFGGVFLAVVAAFLVGSMLLRAYPAKDVGEDDDDGEEESLGIPGLG
;
A
#
# COMPACT_ATOMS: atom_id res chain seq x y z
N MET A 1 -0.47 8.32 -6.68
CA MET A 1 0.41 7.31 -6.03
C MET A 1 -0.11 5.87 -6.11
N ILE A 2 -1.38 5.64 -6.47
CA ILE A 2 -1.96 4.30 -6.67
C ILE A 2 -1.16 3.43 -7.66
N ILE A 3 -0.67 4.02 -8.76
CA ILE A 3 0.15 3.30 -9.75
C ILE A 3 1.45 2.76 -9.11
N ALA A 4 2.12 3.57 -8.28
CA ALA A 4 3.33 3.16 -7.58
C ALA A 4 3.06 2.04 -6.57
N MET A 5 1.91 2.10 -5.88
CA MET A 5 1.47 1.03 -4.97
C MET A 5 1.28 -0.29 -5.71
N TYR A 6 0.58 -0.30 -6.85
CA TYR A 6 0.40 -1.51 -7.65
C TYR A 6 1.73 -2.06 -8.18
N ALA A 7 2.61 -1.18 -8.68
CA ALA A 7 3.93 -1.60 -9.15
C ALA A 7 4.75 -2.28 -8.05
N GLY A 8 4.74 -1.73 -6.82
CA GLY A 8 5.37 -2.35 -5.67
C GLY A 8 4.78 -3.73 -5.33
N GLY A 9 3.45 -3.84 -5.29
CA GLY A 9 2.75 -5.10 -5.01
C GLY A 9 3.07 -6.20 -6.02
N ILE A 10 3.02 -5.90 -7.33
CA ILE A 10 3.33 -6.87 -8.39
C ILE A 10 4.76 -7.41 -8.27
N VAL A 11 5.72 -6.54 -7.96
CA VAL A 11 7.13 -6.94 -7.76
C VAL A 11 7.27 -7.83 -6.54
N ALA A 12 6.59 -7.50 -5.43
CA ALA A 12 6.58 -8.31 -4.22
C ALA A 12 5.95 -9.69 -4.45
N ASP A 13 4.80 -9.74 -5.12
CA ASP A 13 4.09 -10.98 -5.43
C ASP A 13 4.93 -11.89 -6.32
N THR A 14 5.62 -11.32 -7.31
CA THR A 14 6.55 -12.06 -8.17
C THR A 14 7.68 -12.69 -7.34
N TRP A 15 8.23 -11.94 -6.38
CA TRP A 15 9.24 -12.45 -5.46
C TRP A 15 8.69 -13.58 -4.58
N PHE A 16 7.49 -13.41 -4.03
CA PHE A 16 6.85 -14.44 -3.21
C PHE A 16 6.54 -15.70 -4.00
N MET A 17 6.15 -15.59 -5.27
CA MET A 17 5.95 -16.74 -6.15
C MET A 17 7.26 -17.50 -6.41
N ILE A 18 8.38 -16.79 -6.65
CA ILE A 18 9.69 -17.42 -6.90
C ILE A 18 10.20 -18.15 -5.66
N PHE A 19 10.07 -17.54 -4.48
CA PHE A 19 10.56 -18.10 -3.23
C PHE A 19 9.54 -18.97 -2.48
N ASN A 20 8.36 -19.20 -3.08
CA ASN A 20 7.21 -19.88 -2.46
C ASN A 20 6.95 -19.38 -1.04
N ALA A 21 6.95 -18.06 -0.89
CA ALA A 21 6.79 -17.38 0.38
C ALA A 21 5.31 -17.14 0.68
N GLY A 22 4.93 -17.29 1.95
CA GLY A 22 3.57 -17.05 2.42
C GLY A 22 3.55 -16.67 3.89
N LEU A 23 2.46 -16.02 4.30
CA LEU A 23 2.19 -15.68 5.70
C LEU A 23 1.20 -16.67 6.30
N VAL A 24 1.30 -16.90 7.61
CA VAL A 24 0.39 -17.81 8.33
C VAL A 24 -1.02 -17.24 8.48
N ALA A 25 -1.16 -15.91 8.39
CA ALA A 25 -2.41 -15.17 8.44
C ALA A 25 -2.28 -13.84 7.66
N THR A 26 -3.41 -13.20 7.36
CA THR A 26 -3.43 -11.88 6.72
C THR A 26 -3.02 -10.79 7.72
N PRO A 27 -1.93 -10.05 7.47
CA PRO A 27 -1.49 -8.95 8.34
C PRO A 27 -2.42 -7.75 8.24
N SER A 28 -2.43 -6.90 9.28
CA SER A 28 -3.15 -5.65 9.21
C SER A 28 -2.54 -4.73 8.14
N PRO A 29 -3.37 -4.01 7.36
CA PRO A 29 -2.87 -3.09 6.34
C PRO A 29 -1.94 -2.04 6.96
N GLY A 30 -0.70 -1.95 6.48
CA GLY A 30 0.25 -0.90 6.85
C GLY A 30 1.16 -1.16 8.06
N SER A 31 1.06 -2.30 8.76
CA SER A 31 1.94 -2.61 9.90
C SER A 31 3.03 -3.62 9.54
N ILE A 32 4.31 -3.19 9.58
CA ILE A 32 5.45 -4.12 9.38
C ILE A 32 5.61 -5.10 10.55
N PHE A 33 5.17 -4.73 11.75
CA PHE A 33 5.19 -5.63 12.90
C PHE A 33 4.19 -6.78 12.74
N ALA A 34 3.08 -6.56 12.04
CA ALA A 34 2.16 -7.64 11.70
C ALA A 34 2.84 -8.69 10.80
N TYR A 35 3.68 -8.26 9.85
CA TYR A 35 4.48 -9.19 9.04
C TYR A 35 5.45 -10.00 9.91
N LEU A 36 6.15 -9.38 10.87
CA LEU A 36 7.03 -10.11 11.80
C LEU A 36 6.27 -11.19 12.58
N ALA A 37 5.08 -10.85 13.10
CA ALA A 37 4.26 -11.77 13.89
C ALA A 37 3.66 -12.93 13.06
N MET A 38 3.38 -12.69 11.77
CA MET A 38 2.70 -13.65 10.89
C MET A 38 3.65 -14.37 9.91
N THR A 39 4.94 -14.05 9.94
CA THR A 39 5.93 -14.77 9.12
C THR A 39 6.21 -16.14 9.73
N PRO A 40 6.11 -17.23 8.96
CA PRO A 40 6.46 -18.55 9.45
C PRO A 40 7.94 -18.64 9.84
N PRO A 41 8.30 -19.44 10.86
CA PRO A 41 9.68 -19.60 11.30
C PRO A 41 10.56 -20.13 10.16
N GLY A 42 11.66 -19.42 9.88
CA GLY A 42 12.56 -19.72 8.76
C GLY A 42 12.20 -19.03 7.43
N GLY A 43 11.03 -18.39 7.33
CA GLY A 43 10.57 -17.67 6.13
C GLY A 43 10.95 -16.19 6.05
N HIS A 44 11.65 -15.66 7.06
CA HIS A 44 11.94 -14.22 7.18
C HIS A 44 12.70 -13.65 5.99
N PHE A 45 13.66 -14.38 5.43
CA PHE A 45 14.42 -13.90 4.28
C PHE A 45 13.54 -13.66 3.06
N ALA A 46 12.66 -14.62 2.74
CA ALA A 46 11.79 -14.51 1.59
C ALA A 46 10.73 -13.41 1.78
N VAL A 47 10.14 -13.30 2.98
CA VAL A 47 9.14 -12.27 3.28
C VAL A 47 9.75 -10.86 3.27
N PHE A 48 10.84 -10.62 4.00
CA PHE A 48 11.45 -9.30 4.05
C PHE A 48 12.15 -8.92 2.75
N GLY A 49 12.67 -9.89 1.99
CA GLY A 49 13.15 -9.66 0.62
C GLY A 49 12.04 -9.08 -0.27
N GLY A 50 10.85 -9.68 -0.24
CA GLY A 50 9.70 -9.19 -1.01
C GLY A 50 9.22 -7.83 -0.56
N VAL A 51 9.12 -7.59 0.74
CA VAL A 51 8.78 -6.26 1.30
C VAL A 51 9.79 -5.20 0.88
N PHE A 52 11.09 -5.51 0.97
CA PHE A 52 12.15 -4.60 0.57
C PHE A 52 12.06 -4.26 -0.93
N LEU A 53 11.88 -5.27 -1.78
CA LEU A 53 11.67 -5.08 -3.22
C LEU A 53 10.42 -4.22 -3.51
N ALA A 54 9.32 -4.45 -2.77
CA ALA A 54 8.09 -3.67 -2.90
C ALA A 54 8.33 -2.17 -2.63
N VAL A 55 9.04 -1.86 -1.53
CA VAL A 55 9.37 -0.47 -1.15
C VAL A 55 10.25 0.18 -2.22
N VAL A 56 11.28 -0.52 -2.68
CA VAL A 56 12.20 0.00 -3.71
C VAL A 56 11.45 0.29 -5.00
N ALA A 57 10.61 -0.65 -5.47
CA ALA A 57 9.82 -0.47 -6.69
C ALA A 57 8.80 0.66 -6.57
N ALA A 58 8.05 0.73 -5.45
CA ALA A 58 7.09 1.80 -5.21
C ALA A 58 7.77 3.16 -5.12
N PHE A 59 8.94 3.25 -4.50
CA PHE A 59 9.70 4.49 -4.42
C PHE A 59 10.23 4.94 -5.79
N LEU A 60 10.79 4.03 -6.59
CA LEU A 60 11.26 4.33 -7.95
C LEU A 60 10.13 4.83 -8.85
N VAL A 61 8.99 4.12 -8.87
CA VAL A 61 7.84 4.51 -9.68
C VAL A 61 7.20 5.80 -9.15
N GLY A 62 7.07 5.93 -7.83
CA GLY A 62 6.50 7.11 -7.17
C GLY A 62 7.34 8.37 -7.41
N SER A 63 8.66 8.27 -7.25
CA SER A 63 9.58 9.38 -7.51
C SER A 63 9.60 9.80 -8.99
N MET A 64 9.56 8.82 -9.91
CA MET A 64 9.42 9.10 -11.33
C MET A 64 8.08 9.77 -11.66
N LEU A 65 6.99 9.32 -11.01
CA LEU A 65 5.66 9.88 -11.20
C LEU A 65 5.57 11.32 -10.66
N LEU A 66 6.13 11.60 -9.48
CA LEU A 66 6.22 12.97 -8.94
C LEU A 66 7.10 13.88 -9.80
N ARG A 67 8.14 13.34 -10.42
CA ARG A 67 8.98 14.11 -11.34
C ARG A 67 8.26 14.44 -12.64
N ALA A 68 7.43 13.54 -13.15
CA ALA A 68 6.63 13.76 -14.35
C ALA A 68 5.38 14.61 -14.07
N TYR A 69 4.78 14.42 -12.89
CA TYR A 69 3.57 15.07 -12.42
C TYR A 69 3.79 15.54 -10.98
N PRO A 70 4.37 16.75 -10.79
CA PRO A 70 4.58 17.31 -9.46
C PRO A 70 3.26 17.38 -8.70
N ALA A 71 3.27 16.89 -7.46
CA ALA A 71 2.14 17.08 -6.57
C ALA A 71 1.95 18.59 -6.35
N LYS A 72 0.71 19.06 -6.49
CA LYS A 72 0.33 20.38 -5.98
C LYS A 72 0.24 20.25 -4.46
N ASP A 73 0.79 21.22 -3.74
CA ASP A 73 0.62 21.31 -2.29
C ASP A 73 -0.89 21.40 -2.01
N VAL A 74 -1.42 20.38 -1.33
CA VAL A 74 -2.76 20.40 -0.74
C VAL A 74 -2.52 20.78 0.71
N GLY A 75 -2.74 22.04 1.02
CA GLY A 75 -2.36 22.65 2.28
C GLY A 75 -3.01 24.02 2.46
N GLU A 76 -4.33 24.03 2.44
CA GLU A 76 -5.25 24.89 3.21
C GLU A 76 -6.66 24.51 2.73
N ASP A 77 -7.55 24.15 3.67
CA ASP A 77 -8.95 23.72 3.50
C ASP A 77 -9.19 22.22 3.25
N ASP A 78 -8.92 21.37 4.25
CA ASP A 78 -9.59 20.07 4.42
C ASP A 78 -10.60 20.19 5.59
N ASP A 79 -11.78 20.78 5.33
CA ASP A 79 -13.03 20.51 6.07
C ASP A 79 -14.25 20.66 5.14
N ASP A 80 -14.25 19.89 4.07
CA ASP A 80 -15.47 19.49 3.38
C ASP A 80 -15.46 17.96 3.26
N GLY A 81 -15.63 17.32 4.42
CA GLY A 81 -16.36 16.07 4.42
C GLY A 81 -17.70 16.33 3.72
N GLU A 82 -17.81 15.90 2.47
CA GLU A 82 -19.09 15.69 1.83
C GLU A 82 -19.81 14.59 2.63
N GLU A 83 -20.43 14.98 3.74
CA GLU A 83 -21.63 14.32 4.20
C GLU A 83 -22.64 14.51 3.07
N GLU A 84 -22.73 13.48 2.23
CA GLU A 84 -23.89 13.23 1.40
C GLU A 84 -25.08 13.09 2.36
N SER A 85 -25.63 14.24 2.77
CA SER A 85 -26.90 14.30 3.47
C SER A 85 -27.88 13.70 2.49
N LEU A 86 -28.21 12.45 2.74
CA LEU A 86 -29.27 11.72 2.08
C LEU A 86 -30.55 12.48 2.44
N GLY A 87 -30.84 13.54 1.69
CA GLY A 87 -32.02 14.36 1.86
C GLY A 87 -33.21 13.45 1.64
N ILE A 88 -33.81 12.96 2.72
CA ILE A 88 -35.06 12.22 2.66
C ILE A 88 -36.10 13.23 2.14
N PRO A 89 -36.58 13.10 0.89
CA PRO A 89 -37.56 14.02 0.37
C PRO A 89 -38.91 13.63 0.96
N GLY A 90 -39.51 14.50 1.79
CA GLY A 90 -40.93 14.39 2.15
C GLY A 90 -41.27 14.20 3.63
N LEU A 91 -40.60 14.90 4.56
CA LEU A 91 -41.21 15.18 5.86
C LEU A 91 -41.65 16.65 5.92
N GLY A 92 -42.93 16.86 5.62
CA GLY A 92 -43.71 18.01 6.08
C GLY A 92 -44.76 17.53 7.09
#